data_AF-Q9LAR3-F1
#
_entry.id   AF-Q9LAR3-F1
#
_cell.length_a   1.000
_cell.length_b   1.000
_cell.length_c   1.000
_cell.angle_alpha   90.00
_cell.angle_beta   90.00
_cell.angle_gamma   90.00
#
_symmetry.space_group_name_H-M   'P 1'
#
loop_
_entity.id
_entity.type
_entity.pdbx_description
1 polymer ?
#
loop_
_entity_poly.entity_id
_entity_poly.type
_entity_poly.pdbx_seq_one_letter_code
_entity_poly.pdbx_strand_id
1 'polypeptide(L)'
;MAIDENKQKALAAALGQIEKQFGKGSIMRLGEDRSMDVETISTGSLSLDIALGAGGLPMGRIVEIYGPESSGKTALTVQVIAAA
;
A
#
# COMPACT_ATOMS: atom_id res chain seq x y z
N MET A 1 -27.14 18.27 7.13
CA MET A 1 -27.43 17.65 5.82
C MET A 1 -28.20 16.37 6.08
N ALA A 2 -29.49 16.32 5.72
CA ALA A 2 -30.26 15.08 5.83
C ALA A 2 -29.67 14.08 4.84
N ILE A 3 -29.25 12.92 5.33
CA ILE A 3 -28.80 11.85 4.47
C ILE A 3 -30.05 11.31 3.77
N ASP A 4 -30.07 11.42 2.45
CA ASP A 4 -31.21 11.00 1.62
C ASP A 4 -31.27 9.46 1.61
N GLU A 5 -32.26 8.88 2.28
CA GLU A 5 -32.42 7.43 2.44
C GLU A 5 -32.50 6.69 1.10
N ASN A 6 -33.07 7.33 0.07
CA ASN A 6 -33.11 6.77 -1.28
C ASN A 6 -31.71 6.63 -1.88
N LYS A 7 -30.81 7.59 -1.61
CA LYS A 7 -29.41 7.51 -2.05
C LYS A 7 -28.66 6.40 -1.33
N GLN A 8 -28.89 6.21 -0.03
CA GLN A 8 -28.26 5.11 0.71
C GLN A 8 -28.71 3.74 0.21
N LYS A 9 -30.01 3.56 -0.09
CA LYS A 9 -30.54 2.31 -0.62
C LYS A 9 -29.98 2.00 -2.01
N ALA A 10 -29.92 3.00 -2.90
CA ALA A 10 -29.32 2.85 -4.22
C ALA A 10 -27.82 2.52 -4.14
N LEU A 11 -27.09 3.19 -3.23
CA LEU A 11 -25.67 2.93 -2.99
C LEU A 11 -25.43 1.50 -2.50
N ALA A 12 -26.20 1.01 -1.52
CA ALA A 12 -26.07 -0.35 -1.00
C ALA A 12 -26.35 -1.42 -2.07
N ALA A 13 -27.35 -1.20 -2.93
CA ALA A 13 -27.65 -2.10 -4.04
C ALA A 13 -26.51 -2.15 -5.07
N ALA A 14 -25.94 -1.00 -5.42
CA ALA A 14 -24.80 -0.93 -6.35
C ALA A 14 -23.54 -1.62 -5.77
N LEU A 15 -23.22 -1.38 -4.49
CA LEU A 15 -22.11 -2.05 -3.81
C LEU A 15 -22.26 -3.58 -3.83
N GLY A 16 -23.46 -4.09 -3.50
CA GLY A 16 -23.72 -5.53 -3.54
C GLY A 16 -23.67 -6.13 -4.95
N GLN A 17 -24.05 -5.37 -5.97
CA GLN A 17 -23.93 -5.81 -7.37
C GLN A 17 -22.46 -5.94 -7.79
N ILE A 18 -21.60 -5.00 -7.40
CA ILE A 18 -20.16 -5.02 -7.68
C ILE A 18 -19.51 -6.23 -6.98
N GLU A 19 -19.79 -6.44 -5.69
CA GLU A 19 -19.25 -7.59 -4.95
C GLU A 19 -19.68 -8.93 -5.53
N LYS A 20 -20.93 -9.05 -5.99
CA LYS A 20 -21.43 -10.29 -6.62
C LYS A 20 -20.72 -10.59 -7.95
N GLN A 21 -20.37 -9.55 -8.71
CA GLN A 21 -19.73 -9.70 -10.02
C GLN A 21 -18.22 -9.94 -9.93
N PHE A 22 -17.53 -9.25 -9.01
CA PHE A 22 -16.07 -9.21 -8.96
C PHE A 22 -15.46 -9.88 -7.72
N GLY A 23 -16.30 -10.38 -6.81
CA GLY A 23 -15.88 -11.05 -5.58
C GLY A 23 -15.89 -10.12 -4.35
N LYS A 24 -15.73 -10.73 -3.17
CA LYS A 24 -15.66 -9.99 -1.89
C LYS A 24 -14.44 -9.06 -1.87
N GLY A 25 -14.63 -7.86 -1.34
CA GLY A 25 -13.54 -6.86 -1.23
C GLY A 25 -13.22 -6.14 -2.54
N SER A 26 -14.03 -6.33 -3.59
CA SER A 26 -13.90 -5.57 -4.85
C SER A 26 -14.26 -4.09 -4.71
N ILE A 27 -15.07 -3.72 -3.71
CA ILE A 27 -15.34 -2.34 -3.32
C ILE A 27 -15.67 -2.29 -1.82
N MET A 28 -15.01 -1.39 -1.09
CA MET A 28 -15.21 -1.22 0.34
C MET A 28 -14.85 0.21 0.77
N ARG A 29 -15.19 0.57 2.01
CA ARG A 29 -14.78 1.84 2.58
C ARG A 29 -13.29 1.80 2.91
N LEU A 30 -12.59 2.90 2.61
CA LEU A 30 -11.16 3.05 2.85
C LEU A 30 -10.72 2.70 4.28
N GLY A 31 -11.53 3.06 5.29
CA GLY A 31 -11.20 2.82 6.70
C GLY A 31 -11.44 1.39 7.20
N GLU A 32 -12.02 0.52 6.37
CA GLU A 32 -12.32 -0.89 6.71
C GLU A 32 -11.39 -1.87 5.97
N ASP A 33 -10.50 -1.37 5.10
CA ASP A 33 -9.60 -2.16 4.29
C ASP A 33 -8.21 -2.31 4.94
N ARG A 34 -7.97 -3.48 5.56
CA ARG A 34 -6.67 -3.83 6.15
C ARG A 34 -5.57 -4.07 5.12
N SER A 35 -5.91 -4.26 3.84
CA SER A 35 -4.91 -4.43 2.77
C SER A 35 -4.23 -3.10 2.38
N MET A 36 -4.78 -1.98 2.84
CA MET A 36 -4.24 -0.64 2.59
C MET A 36 -3.27 -0.15 3.67
N ASP A 37 -3.05 -0.93 4.73
CA ASP A 37 -2.03 -0.62 5.73
C ASP A 37 -0.65 -0.60 5.06
N VAL A 38 0.12 0.47 5.29
CA VAL A 38 1.45 0.63 4.70
C VAL A 38 2.44 -0.20 5.51
N GLU A 39 2.57 -1.47 5.17
CA GLU A 39 3.63 -2.33 5.66
C GLU A 39 4.97 -1.96 5.01
N THR A 40 6.05 -1.95 5.78
CA THR A 40 7.40 -1.60 5.32
C THR A 40 8.42 -2.68 5.64
N ILE A 41 9.41 -2.83 4.76
CA ILE A 41 10.58 -3.72 4.93
C ILE A 41 11.83 -2.86 5.15
N SER A 42 12.67 -3.23 6.12
CA SER A 42 13.92 -2.51 6.40
C SER A 42 14.83 -2.49 5.18
N THR A 43 15.52 -1.37 4.99
CA THR A 43 16.49 -1.22 3.91
C THR A 43 17.85 -1.86 4.23
N GLY A 44 18.02 -2.40 5.44
CA GLY A 44 19.31 -2.83 5.99
C GLY A 44 20.17 -1.64 6.47
N SER A 45 19.65 -0.42 6.39
CA SER A 45 20.30 0.80 6.86
C SER A 45 19.36 1.62 7.73
N LEU A 46 19.65 1.67 9.03
CA LEU A 46 18.83 2.39 10.00
C LEU A 46 18.65 3.88 9.65
N SER A 47 19.70 4.54 9.16
CA SER A 47 19.62 5.95 8.78
C SER A 47 18.69 6.17 7.58
N LEU A 48 18.63 5.23 6.66
CA LEU A 48 17.78 5.30 5.48
C LEU A 48 16.32 4.99 5.84
N ASP A 49 16.08 4.01 6.72
CA ASP A 49 14.75 3.70 7.25
C ASP A 49 14.13 4.91 7.97
N ILE A 50 14.93 5.63 8.76
CA ILE A 50 14.53 6.88 9.41
C ILE A 50 14.24 7.96 8.36
N ALA A 51 15.11 8.13 7.35
CA ALA A 51 14.94 9.14 6.31
C ALA A 51 13.67 8.92 5.46
N LEU A 52 13.25 7.67 5.27
CA LEU A 52 12.00 7.32 4.58
C LEU A 52 10.75 7.67 5.41
N GLY A 53 10.88 7.91 6.71
CA GLY A 53 9.78 8.30 7.62
C GLY A 53 8.80 7.20 7.99
N ALA A 54 8.60 6.21 7.10
CA ALA A 54 7.77 5.04 7.32
C ALA A 54 8.55 3.81 7.84
N GLY A 55 9.87 3.95 8.06
CA GLY A 55 10.71 2.89 8.62
C GLY A 55 11.21 1.84 7.61
N GLY A 56 11.03 2.06 6.30
CA GLY A 56 11.49 1.12 5.28
C GLY A 56 10.81 1.29 3.92
N LEU A 57 11.04 0.33 3.02
CA LEU A 57 10.43 0.29 1.69
C LEU A 57 8.99 -0.26 1.78
N PRO A 58 7.98 0.40 1.17
CA PRO A 58 6.58 0.00 1.27
C PRO A 58 6.26 -1.24 0.45
N MET A 59 5.60 -2.21 1.08
CA MET A 59 5.12 -3.43 0.43
C MET A 59 3.99 -3.13 -0.57
N GLY A 60 3.93 -3.92 -1.65
CA GLY A 60 2.93 -3.74 -2.71
C GLY A 60 3.14 -2.50 -3.59
N ARG A 61 4.31 -1.85 -3.50
CA ARG A 61 4.67 -0.67 -4.30
C ARG A 61 5.94 -0.89 -5.11
N ILE A 62 6.11 -0.08 -6.14
CA ILE A 62 7.32 -0.03 -6.96
C ILE A 62 8.25 1.04 -6.38
N VAL A 63 9.52 0.70 -6.19
CA VAL A 63 10.57 1.59 -5.69
C VAL A 63 11.69 1.67 -6.74
N GLU A 64 12.15 2.88 -7.05
CA GLU A 64 13.28 3.12 -7.95
C GLU A 64 14.53 3.53 -7.17
N ILE A 65 15.66 2.88 -7.42
CA ILE A 65 16.97 3.21 -6.86
C ILE A 65 17.92 3.55 -8.01
N TYR A 66 18.25 4.82 -8.18
CA TYR A 66 19.13 5.32 -9.25
C TYR A 66 20.37 6.03 -8.69
N GLY A 67 21.39 6.20 -9.51
CA GLY A 67 22.64 6.84 -9.11
C GLY A 67 23.84 6.47 -9.99
N PRO A 68 25.00 7.13 -9.79
CA PRO A 68 26.22 6.92 -10.57
C PRO A 68 26.71 5.48 -10.59
N GLU A 69 27.61 5.15 -11.53
CA GLU A 69 28.31 3.87 -11.51
C GLU A 69 29.02 3.66 -10.17
N SER A 70 29.01 2.42 -9.66
CA SER A 70 29.62 2.05 -8.38
C SER A 70 29.04 2.75 -7.13
N SER A 71 27.89 3.43 -7.23
CA SER A 71 27.27 4.13 -6.08
C SER A 71 26.58 3.21 -5.05
N GLY A 72 26.70 1.89 -5.18
CA GLY A 72 26.12 0.94 -4.23
C GLY A 72 24.65 0.54 -4.46
N LYS A 73 24.03 0.88 -5.60
CA LYS A 73 22.62 0.53 -5.90
C LYS A 73 22.32 -0.96 -5.69
N THR A 74 23.09 -1.83 -6.36
CA THR A 74 22.94 -3.29 -6.25
C THR A 74 23.24 -3.79 -4.84
N ALA A 75 24.23 -3.20 -4.16
CA ALA A 75 24.57 -3.57 -2.80
C ALA A 75 23.43 -3.26 -1.83
N LEU A 76 22.79 -2.08 -1.97
CA LEU A 76 21.60 -1.71 -1.19
C LEU A 76 20.45 -2.70 -1.43
N THR A 77 20.17 -3.05 -2.68
CA THR A 77 19.11 -4.03 -3.00
C THR A 77 19.39 -5.39 -2.35
N VAL A 78 20.64 -5.84 -2.32
CA VAL A 78 21.01 -7.10 -1.65
C VAL A 78 20.82 -7.01 -0.14
N GLN A 79 21.12 -5.87 0.49
CA GLN A 79 20.86 -5.66 1.92
C GLN A 79 19.36 -5.67 2.25
N VAL A 80 18.53 -5.04 1.41
CA VAL A 80 17.06 -5.12 1.53
C VAL A 80 16.61 -6.57 1.48
N ILE A 81 17.11 -7.36 0.50
CA ILE A 81 16.75 -8.79 0.38
C ILE A 81 17.19 -9.58 1.61
N ALA A 82 18.35 -9.27 2.20
CA ALA A 82 18.85 -9.97 3.38
C ALA A 82 18.08 -9.63 4.66
N ALA A 83 17.44 -8.45 4.72
CA ALA A 83 16.67 -7.96 5.87
C ALA A 83 15.15 -8.19 5.75
N ALA A 84 14.68 -8.68 4.60
CA ALA A 84 13.29 -9.02 4.31
C ALA A 84 12.94 -10.45 4.78
#